data_AF-A0A364JVK6-F1
#
_entry.id   AF-A0A364JVK6-F1
#
_cell.length_a   1.000
_cell.length_b   1.000
_cell.length_c   1.000
_cell.angle_alpha   90.00
_cell.angle_beta   90.00
_cell.angle_gamma   90.00
#
_symmetry.space_group_name_H-M   'P 1'
#
loop_
_entity.id
_entity.type
_entity.pdbx_description
1 polymer ?
#
loop_
_entity_poly.entity_id
_entity_poly.type
_entity_poly.pdbx_seq_one_letter_code
_entity_poly.pdbx_strand_id
1 'polypeptide(L)' 'MEAKVKPAAEAKEKPASKRELPVLLLRNYWPHDGSGKRTKGSSVVLPADEARQVVKAGVGVRNDEF' A
#
# COMPACT_ATOMS: atom_id res chain seq x y z
N MET A 1 1.49 -35.02 34.29
CA MET A 1 0.75 -33.74 34.20
C MET A 1 0.85 -33.27 32.76
N GLU A 2 -0.21 -33.49 31.99
CA GLU A 2 -0.36 -32.96 30.63
C GLU A 2 -0.69 -31.47 30.70
N ALA A 3 0.12 -30.62 30.08
CA ALA A 3 -0.24 -29.25 29.76
C ALA A 3 -0.42 -29.14 28.24
N LYS A 4 -1.65 -29.39 27.80
CA LYS A 4 -2.15 -29.01 26.48
C LYS A 4 -2.33 -27.50 26.44
N VAL A 5 -1.47 -26.78 25.71
CA VAL A 5 -1.80 -25.44 25.20
C VAL A 5 -1.22 -25.26 23.80
N LYS A 6 -2.08 -25.37 22.80
CA LYS A 6 -1.98 -24.71 21.48
C LYS A 6 -3.40 -24.16 21.21
N PRO A 7 -3.62 -23.11 20.40
CA PRO A 7 -2.68 -22.33 19.60
C PRO A 7 -2.87 -20.80 19.80
N ALA A 8 -1.82 -20.07 20.17
CA ALA A 8 -1.82 -18.64 19.92
C ALA A 8 -1.55 -18.44 18.43
N ALA A 9 -2.51 -17.85 17.75
CA ALA A 9 -2.41 -17.43 16.37
C ALA A 9 -1.28 -16.40 16.23
N GLU A 10 -0.05 -16.86 16.02
CA GLU A 10 0.93 -16.12 15.25
C GLU A 10 0.37 -16.02 13.83
N ALA A 11 -0.47 -15.00 13.64
CA ALA A 11 -0.78 -14.50 12.32
C ALA A 11 0.55 -14.16 11.66
N LYS A 12 0.93 -15.05 10.74
CA LYS A 12 1.97 -14.85 9.74
C LYS A 12 1.71 -13.57 8.96
N GLU A 13 2.04 -12.41 9.50
CA GLU A 13 2.44 -11.29 8.66
C GLU A 13 3.88 -11.58 8.23
N LYS A 14 4.00 -12.43 7.20
CA LYS A 14 5.05 -12.23 6.22
C LYS A 14 5.08 -10.73 5.96
N PRO A 15 6.22 -10.01 5.98
CA PRO A 15 6.26 -8.72 5.34
C PRO A 15 5.92 -9.03 3.89
N ALA A 16 4.64 -8.86 3.52
CA ALA A 16 4.17 -9.05 2.18
C ALA A 16 5.11 -8.17 1.38
N SER A 17 5.96 -8.79 0.54
CA SER A 17 6.93 -8.09 -0.29
C SER A 17 6.21 -6.85 -0.77
N LYS A 18 6.59 -5.68 -0.24
CA LYS A 18 5.87 -4.43 -0.47
C LYS A 18 6.04 -4.18 -1.95
N ARG A 19 5.12 -4.75 -2.75
CA ARG A 19 5.11 -4.58 -4.18
C ARG A 19 4.76 -3.13 -4.35
N GLU A 20 5.78 -2.33 -4.54
CA GLU A 20 5.62 -0.92 -4.77
C GLU A 20 5.15 -0.76 -6.21
N LEU A 21 4.01 -0.08 -6.37
CA LEU A 21 3.40 0.16 -7.66
C LEU A 21 3.51 1.66 -7.96
N PRO A 22 4.03 2.02 -9.14
CA PRO A 22 3.94 3.39 -9.63
C PRO A 22 2.48 3.77 -9.87
N VAL A 23 2.09 4.96 -9.42
CA VAL A 23 0.75 5.53 -9.54
C VAL A 23 0.88 6.97 -9.99
N LEU A 24 0.23 7.32 -11.10
CA LEU A 24 0.09 8.70 -11.55
C LEU A 24 -1.06 9.35 -10.79
N LEU A 25 -0.78 10.42 -10.06
CA LEU A 25 -1.79 11.13 -9.29
C LEU A 25 -2.66 12.02 -10.19
N LEU A 26 -3.97 11.82 -10.15
CA LEU A 26 -4.94 12.65 -10.87
C LEU A 26 -5.42 13.85 -10.05
N ARG A 27 -5.14 13.86 -8.74
CA ARG A 27 -5.35 14.99 -7.83
C ARG A 27 -4.28 14.99 -6.75
N ASN A 28 -4.24 16.08 -5.98
CA ASN A 28 -3.34 16.17 -4.84
C ASN A 28 -3.63 15.04 -3.84
N TYR A 29 -2.59 14.37 -3.36
CA TYR A 29 -2.68 13.22 -2.47
C TYR A 29 -1.74 13.38 -1.29
N TRP A 30 -2.18 12.97 -0.11
CA TRP A 30 -1.33 12.86 1.07
C TRP A 30 -1.09 11.38 1.36
N PRO A 31 0.13 10.87 1.13
CA PRO A 31 0.50 9.50 1.47
C PRO A 31 0.42 9.27 2.98
N HIS A 32 0.03 8.05 3.36
CA HIS A 32 -0.04 7.66 4.77
C HIS A 32 1.34 7.46 5.42
N ASP A 33 2.39 7.35 4.60
CA ASP A 33 3.78 7.22 5.02
C ASP A 33 4.39 8.52 5.58
N GLY A 34 3.68 9.65 5.49
CA GLY A 34 4.17 10.92 6.03
C GLY A 34 5.19 11.63 5.13
N SER A 35 5.47 11.12 3.93
CA SER A 35 6.42 11.70 2.95
C SER A 35 5.97 13.06 2.36
N GLY A 36 4.92 13.68 2.90
CA GLY A 36 4.40 14.97 2.49
C GLY A 36 3.42 14.91 1.31
N LYS A 37 2.76 16.05 1.07
CA LYS A 37 1.76 16.18 0.00
C LYS A 37 2.40 15.90 -1.36
N ARG A 38 1.80 15.00 -2.12
CA ARG A 38 2.12 14.74 -3.51
C ARG A 38 1.15 15.51 -4.41
N THR A 39 1.71 16.21 -5.38
CA THR A 39 0.96 17.06 -6.30
C THR A 39 0.28 16.23 -7.40
N LYS A 40 -0.87 16.72 -7.87
CA LYS A 40 -1.51 16.23 -9.09
C LYS A 40 -0.52 16.22 -10.26
N GLY A 41 -0.53 15.16 -11.06
CA GLY A 41 0.32 14.95 -12.23
C GLY A 41 1.68 14.32 -11.90
N SER A 42 2.02 14.19 -10.61
CA SER A 42 3.23 13.48 -10.20
C SER A 42 3.01 11.96 -10.24
N SER A 43 3.99 11.23 -10.78
CA SER A 43 4.07 9.79 -10.62
C SER A 43 4.74 9.48 -9.29
N VAL A 44 4.06 8.71 -8.44
CA VAL A 44 4.54 8.34 -7.11
C VAL A 44 4.55 6.84 -6.98
N VAL A 45 5.57 6.32 -6.32
CA VAL A 45 5.66 4.90 -6.02
C VAL A 45 5.01 4.68 -4.66
N LEU A 46 3.96 3.87 -4.62
CA LEU A 46 3.19 3.57 -3.41
C LEU A 46 3.15 2.06 -3.16
N PRO A 47 3.04 1.61 -1.91
CA PRO A 47 2.78 0.20 -1.61
C PRO A 47 1.53 -0.30 -2.36
N ALA A 48 1.53 -1.53 -2.86
CA ALA A 48 0.43 -2.07 -3.67
C ALA A 48 -0.95 -1.93 -3.03
N ASP A 49 -1.04 -2.06 -1.70
CA ASP A 49 -2.30 -1.88 -0.98
C ASP A 49 -2.78 -0.42 -1.06
N GLU A 50 -1.90 0.53 -0.75
CA GLU A 50 -2.16 1.97 -0.84
C GLU A 50 -2.43 2.40 -2.29
N ALA A 51 -1.64 1.91 -3.25
CA ALA A 51 -1.86 2.15 -4.68
C ALA A 51 -3.24 1.69 -5.13
N ARG A 52 -3.69 0.50 -4.69
CA ARG A 52 -5.06 0.02 -4.96
C ARG A 52 -6.11 0.93 -4.34
N GLN A 53 -5.90 1.41 -3.12
CA GLN A 53 -6.82 2.34 -2.47
C GLN A 53 -6.88 3.68 -3.21
N VAL A 54 -5.74 4.25 -3.60
CA VAL A 54 -5.62 5.49 -4.38
C VAL A 54 -6.32 5.36 -5.73
N VAL A 55 -6.15 4.24 -6.42
CA VAL A 55 -6.82 3.96 -7.70
C VAL A 55 -8.33 3.75 -7.49
N LYS A 56 -8.74 2.94 -6.52
CA LYS A 56 -10.15 2.68 -6.20
C LYS A 56 -10.89 3.95 -5.79
N ALA A 57 -10.23 4.85 -5.08
CA ALA A 57 -10.78 6.14 -4.68
C ALA A 57 -10.82 7.17 -5.83
N GLY A 58 -10.25 6.88 -6.99
CA GLY A 58 -10.13 7.82 -8.12
C GLY A 58 -9.16 8.97 -7.84
N VAL A 59 -8.21 8.78 -6.92
CA VAL A 59 -7.15 9.77 -6.60
C VAL A 59 -6.03 9.72 -7.64
N GLY A 60 -5.72 8.53 -8.15
CA GLY A 60 -4.66 8.31 -9.14
C GLY A 60 -4.99 7.11 -10.03
N VAL A 61 -4.14 6.86 -11.02
CA VAL A 61 -4.19 5.68 -11.89
C VAL A 61 -2.88 4.93 -11.79
N ARG A 62 -2.93 3.61 -11.82
CA ARG A 62 -1.72 2.79 -11.79
C ARG A 62 -0.91 3.09 -13.05
N ASN A 63 0.34 3.50 -12.86
CA ASN A 63 1.29 3.82 -13.92
C ASN A 63 2.33 2.71 -14.05
N ASP A 64 1.85 1.46 -14.12
CA ASP A 64 2.65 0.31 -14.50
C ASP A 64 2.99 0.53 -15.99
N GLU A 65 4.12 1.16 -16.27
CA GLU A 65 4.68 1.04 -17.62
C GLU A 65 4.94 -0.45 -17.87
N PHE A 66 4.45 -0.91 -19.03
CA PHE A 66 4.43 -2.27 -19.53
C PHE A 66 5.79 -3.00 -19.44
#